data_AF-A0A4U9W794-F1
#
_entry.id   AF-A0A4U9W794-F1
#
_cell.length_a   1.000
_cell.length_b   1.000
_cell.length_c   1.000
_cell.angle_alpha   90.00
_cell.angle_beta   90.00
_cell.angle_gamma   90.00
#
_symmetry.space_group_name_H-M   'P 1'
#
loop_
_entity.id
_entity.type
_entity.pdbx_description
1 polymer ?
#
loop_
_entity_poly.entity_id
_entity_poly.type
_entity_poly.pdbx_seq_one_letter_code
_entity_poly.pdbx_strand_id
1 'polypeptide(L)' 'MEHPKTIHDFGGFPQALFDTQYPAPGSPELAAELQSLLAPAQVIADTSEWGLDHGSWGVLIKMYPQADIRWCN' A
#
# COMPACT_ATOMS: atom_id res chain seq x y z
N MET A 1 5.11 2.90 -7.40
CA MET A 1 3.87 3.19 -8.20
C MET A 1 3.13 4.39 -7.60
N GLU A 2 2.45 5.25 -8.37
CA GLU A 2 1.79 6.46 -7.83
C GLU A 2 0.46 6.18 -7.09
N HIS A 3 -0.30 5.17 -7.52
CA HIS A 3 -1.61 4.83 -6.93
C HIS A 3 -1.72 3.31 -6.69
N PRO A 4 -1.23 2.82 -5.54
CA PRO A 4 -1.42 1.44 -5.09
C PRO A 4 -2.88 1.02 -5.05
N LYS A 5 -3.15 -0.25 -5.38
CA LYS A 5 -4.51 -0.82 -5.28
C LYS A 5 -4.84 -1.15 -3.82
N THR A 6 -6.13 -1.10 -3.47
CA THR A 6 -6.64 -1.77 -2.28
C THR A 6 -6.86 -3.25 -2.60
N ILE A 7 -6.21 -4.14 -1.86
CA ILE A 7 -6.27 -5.59 -2.04
C ILE A 7 -7.14 -6.20 -0.95
N HIS A 8 -8.12 -7.02 -1.34
CA HIS A 8 -8.95 -7.82 -0.43
C HIS A 8 -8.45 -9.27 -0.41
N ASP A 9 -7.47 -9.54 0.44
CA ASP A 9 -6.76 -10.83 0.59
C ASP A 9 -7.40 -11.76 1.64
N PHE A 10 -8.70 -11.63 1.89
CA PHE A 10 -9.47 -12.41 2.87
C PHE A 10 -10.76 -13.00 2.28
N GLY A 11 -11.36 -13.96 3.00
CA GLY A 11 -12.60 -14.63 2.60
C GLY A 11 -13.54 -14.90 3.77
N GLY A 12 -14.83 -15.14 3.47
CA GLY A 12 -15.87 -15.43 4.47
C GLY A 12 -16.47 -14.20 5.17
N PHE A 13 -16.23 -13.01 4.62
CA PHE A 13 -16.68 -11.74 5.19
C PHE A 13 -17.87 -11.13 4.43
N PRO A 14 -18.61 -10.17 5.02
CA PRO A 14 -19.67 -9.44 4.31
C PRO A 14 -19.18 -8.64 3.10
N GLN A 15 -20.04 -8.49 2.07
CA GLN A 15 -19.76 -7.72 0.85
C GLN A 15 -19.24 -6.30 1.14
N ALA A 16 -19.75 -5.64 2.18
CA ALA A 16 -19.33 -4.30 2.56
C ALA A 16 -17.82 -4.16 2.80
N LEU A 17 -17.14 -5.23 3.24
CA LEU A 17 -15.68 -5.23 3.39
C LEU A 17 -14.96 -5.33 2.04
N PHE A 18 -15.50 -6.08 1.08
CA PHE A 18 -14.99 -6.13 -0.30
C PHE A 18 -15.26 -4.84 -1.08
N ASP A 19 -16.29 -4.08 -0.70
CA ASP A 19 -16.59 -2.77 -1.28
C ASP A 19 -15.70 -1.64 -0.72
N THR A 20 -14.97 -1.91 0.36
CA THR A 20 -14.11 -0.90 1.00
C THR A 20 -12.90 -0.59 0.11
N GLN A 21 -12.63 0.70 -0.11
CA GLN A 21 -11.47 1.21 -0.86
C GLN A 21 -10.66 2.14 0.04
N TYR A 22 -9.33 2.08 -0.10
CA TYR A 22 -8.39 2.91 0.63
C TYR A 22 -7.30 3.43 -0.33
N PRO A 23 -7.57 4.53 -1.06
CA PRO A 23 -6.73 5.01 -2.16
C PRO A 23 -5.55 5.86 -1.67
N ALA A 24 -4.74 5.32 -0.77
CA ALA A 24 -3.55 6.00 -0.29
C ALA A 24 -2.54 6.22 -1.45
N PRO A 25 -1.99 7.42 -1.64
CA PRO A 25 -0.99 7.66 -2.68
C PRO A 25 0.30 6.87 -2.38
N GLY A 26 0.95 6.38 -3.43
CA GLY A 26 2.30 5.82 -3.31
C GLY A 26 3.37 6.90 -3.20
N SER A 27 4.62 6.49 -2.93
CA SER A 27 5.79 7.36 -2.99
C SER A 27 6.96 6.64 -3.64
N PRO A 28 7.04 6.65 -4.98
CA PRO A 28 8.17 6.10 -5.73
C PRO A 28 9.52 6.71 -5.32
N GLU A 29 9.52 7.97 -4.88
CA GLU A 29 10.71 8.70 -4.45
C GLU A 29 11.29 8.08 -3.18
N LEU A 30 10.42 7.74 -2.21
CA LEU A 30 10.82 7.09 -0.97
C LEU A 30 11.33 5.67 -1.24
N ALA A 31 10.71 4.94 -2.17
CA ALA A 31 11.20 3.62 -2.58
C ALA A 31 12.61 3.69 -3.19
N ALA A 32 12.87 4.69 -4.04
CA ALA A 32 14.19 4.93 -4.63
C ALA A 32 15.24 5.34 -3.56
N GLU A 33 14.84 6.16 -2.59
CA GLU A 33 15.69 6.51 -1.45
C GLU A 33 16.07 5.27 -0.62
N LEU A 34 15.10 4.41 -0.29
CA LEU A 34 15.34 3.18 0.46
C LEU A 34 16.27 2.21 -0.30
N GLN A 35 16.09 2.06 -1.61
CA GLN A 35 17.01 1.26 -2.43
C GLN A 35 18.44 1.77 -2.34
N SER A 36 18.62 3.10 -2.36
CA SER A 36 19.93 3.73 -2.24
C SER A 36 20.56 3.50 -0.86
N LEU A 37 19.76 3.59 0.20
CA LEU A 37 20.20 3.39 1.59
C LEU A 37 20.58 1.93 1.89
N LEU A 38 19.93 0.97 1.23
CA LEU A 38 20.16 -0.46 1.45
C LEU A 38 21.34 -1.01 0.65
N ALA A 39 21.97 -0.21 -0.22
CA ALA A 39 23.14 -0.63 -0.97
C ALA A 39 24.28 -1.13 -0.04
N PRO A 40 24.97 -2.25 -0.39
CA PRO A 40 24.92 -2.97 -1.66
C PRO A 40 23.85 -4.08 -1.73
N ALA A 41 22.97 -4.21 -0.74
CA ALA A 41 21.89 -5.19 -0.80
C ALA A 41 20.95 -4.81 -1.96
N GLN A 42 20.68 -5.79 -2.84
CA GLN A 42 19.78 -5.58 -3.98
C GLN A 42 18.34 -5.65 -3.49
N VAL A 43 17.63 -4.54 -3.58
CA VAL A 43 16.20 -4.42 -3.27
C VAL A 43 15.47 -3.95 -4.52
N ILE A 44 14.35 -4.59 -4.82
CA ILE A 44 13.52 -4.30 -5.98
C ILE A 44 12.21 -3.69 -5.46
N ALA A 45 11.88 -2.50 -5.93
CA ALA A 45 10.59 -1.87 -5.64
C ALA A 45 9.50 -2.49 -6.52
N ASP A 46 8.27 -2.56 -6.01
CA ASP A 46 7.14 -2.96 -6.82
C ASP A 46 6.60 -1.76 -7.60
N THR A 47 6.52 -1.93 -8.91
CA THR A 47 6.08 -0.87 -9.82
C THR A 47 4.72 -1.14 -10.43
N SER A 48 4.11 -2.30 -10.19
CA SER A 48 2.92 -2.71 -10.94
C SER A 48 1.88 -3.55 -10.19
N GLU A 49 2.29 -4.58 -9.45
CA GLU A 49 1.35 -5.66 -9.12
C GLU A 49 0.73 -5.56 -7.73
N TRP A 50 1.47 -5.03 -6.76
CA TRP A 50 1.10 -5.03 -5.35
C TRP A 50 0.34 -3.76 -4.96
N GLY A 51 -0.10 -3.74 -3.70
CA GLY A 51 -0.98 -2.73 -3.14
C GLY A 51 -1.06 -2.88 -1.64
N LEU A 52 -2.01 -2.18 -1.03
CA LEU A 52 -2.27 -2.34 0.40
C LEU A 52 -3.18 -3.53 0.59
N ASP A 53 -2.75 -4.49 1.40
CA ASP A 53 -3.54 -5.62 1.86
C ASP A 53 -4.40 -5.27 3.08
N HIS A 54 -5.29 -6.17 3.50
CA HIS A 54 -6.18 -5.93 4.63
C HIS A 54 -5.43 -5.66 5.94
N GLY A 55 -4.27 -6.31 6.13
CA GLY A 55 -3.41 -6.06 7.29
C GLY A 55 -2.95 -4.60 7.37
N SER A 56 -2.70 -4.00 6.21
CA SER A 56 -2.27 -2.61 6.08
C SER A 56 -3.44 -1.63 6.11
N TRP A 57 -4.37 -1.71 5.15
CA TRP A 57 -5.44 -0.72 5.05
C TRP A 57 -6.50 -0.85 6.14
N GLY A 58 -6.70 -2.04 6.73
CA GLY A 58 -7.68 -2.25 7.79
C GLY A 58 -7.39 -1.42 9.05
N VAL A 59 -6.11 -1.21 9.35
CA VAL A 59 -5.66 -0.31 10.43
C VAL A 59 -5.63 1.14 9.95
N LEU A 60 -5.05 1.39 8.78
CA LEU A 60 -4.83 2.74 8.27
C LEU A 60 -6.15 3.48 8.02
N ILE A 61 -7.22 2.82 7.57
CA ILE A 61 -8.53 3.47 7.36
C ILE A 61 -9.13 4.04 8.66
N LYS A 62 -8.68 3.57 9.82
CA LYS A 62 -9.07 4.13 11.13
C LYS A 62 -8.15 5.25 11.59
N MET A 63 -6.86 5.16 11.30
CA MET A 63 -5.85 6.14 11.70
C MET A 63 -5.83 7.38 10.78
N TYR A 64 -5.98 7.16 9.48
CA TYR A 64 -5.94 8.16 8.41
C TYR A 64 -7.17 7.99 7.50
N PRO A 65 -8.38 8.34 7.95
CA PRO A 65 -9.61 8.04 7.22
C PRO A 65 -9.72 8.68 5.83
N GLN A 66 -8.93 9.72 5.56
CA GLN A 66 -8.90 10.42 4.27
C GLN A 66 -7.84 9.85 3.30
N ALA A 67 -7.13 8.79 3.69
CA ALA A 67 -6.04 8.19 2.92
C ALA A 67 -4.96 9.22 2.52
N ASP A 68 -4.72 10.22 3.37
CA ASP A 68 -3.77 11.32 3.18
C ASP A 68 -2.34 10.99 3.66
N ILE A 69 -2.03 9.68 3.71
CA ILE A 69 -0.72 9.14 4.05
C ILE A 69 -0.08 8.50 2.83
N ARG A 70 1.22 8.73 2.63
CA ARG A 70 1.96 8.12 1.51
C ARG A 70 2.45 6.72 1.86
N TRP A 71 2.20 5.78 0.96
CA TRP A 71 2.66 4.40 1.04
C TRP A 71 3.98 4.22 0.27
N CYS A 72 4.97 3.57 0.88
CA CYS A 72 6.22 3.23 0.18
C CYS A 72 6.03 1.94 -0.62
N ASN A 73 6.29 1.97 -1.93
CA ASN A 73 6.09 0.85 -2.85
C ASN A 73 7.17 0.72 -3.92
#